data_AF-A0A5B8MS76-F1
#
_entry.id   AF-A0A5B8MS76-F1
#
_cell.length_a   1.000
_cell.length_b   1.000
_cell.length_c   1.000
_cell.angle_alpha   90.00
_cell.angle_beta   90.00
_cell.angle_gamma   90.00
#
_symmetry.space_group_name_H-M   'P 1'
#
loop_
_entity.id
_entity.type
_entity.pdbx_description
1 polymer ?
#
loop_
_entity_poly.entity_id
_entity_poly.type
_entity_poly.pdbx_seq_one_letter_code
_entity_poly.pdbx_strand_id
1 'polypeptide(L)'
;MDCGTMRSPSGRGDEDEDEAGTRTTRMGEVELGEVNGECSPVGVVVEGDKEEECRFCFEGGTREDPLVMPCACRGTIATVHKSCLRHWVLEKGCMECEICGDRFVLPAGETILTSEEALAYRHALTMRRARAGHAAGDEEDAMSQRSRNLRNFLLRHERLSRWINACILLAFSVIMVLVIVFLIWNWNSYYKGRGNTVMVNEVQPFDSGIEVFTGFCSAKVKMMCLVPRESLRNSSSLQGRLCHGPEDAGKPCLRYSTYSVHQTCEAEGATCSLMLLPALQDGACDGGGGCARDFPPEILRAQGGKRTFQATLINGACACRP
;
A
#
# COMPACT_ATOMS: atom_id res chain seq x y z
N MET A 1 -45.89 -5.60 7.32
CA MET A 1 -45.92 -4.42 8.21
C MET A 1 -46.54 -4.90 9.51
N ASP A 2 -45.71 -5.44 10.40
CA ASP A 2 -46.13 -5.88 11.74
C ASP A 2 -46.35 -4.66 12.65
N CYS A 3 -47.36 -4.75 13.53
CA CYS A 3 -47.58 -3.79 14.61
C CYS A 3 -46.30 -3.78 15.48
N GLY A 4 -45.52 -2.71 15.38
CA GLY A 4 -44.13 -2.64 15.85
C GLY A 4 -43.99 -2.83 17.36
N THR A 5 -43.03 -3.65 17.77
CA THR A 5 -42.54 -3.75 19.15
C THR A 5 -41.76 -2.49 19.53
N MET A 6 -42.46 -1.43 19.95
CA MET A 6 -41.84 -0.29 20.65
C MET A 6 -41.78 -0.57 22.16
N ARG A 7 -40.55 -0.53 22.70
CA ARG A 7 -40.19 -0.72 24.12
C ARG A 7 -40.85 0.31 25.05
N SER A 8 -41.23 -0.12 26.25
CA SER A 8 -41.40 0.78 27.40
C SER A 8 -40.06 1.00 28.13
N PRO A 9 -39.80 2.18 28.72
CA PRO A 9 -38.63 2.44 29.54
C PRO A 9 -38.89 1.98 30.99
N SER A 10 -38.08 1.05 31.48
CA SER A 10 -38.04 0.67 32.90
C SER A 10 -36.70 1.12 33.49
N GLY A 11 -36.74 2.20 34.27
CA GLY A 11 -35.63 2.65 35.11
C GLY A 11 -36.05 2.65 36.59
N ARG A 12 -35.35 1.83 37.38
CA ARG A 12 -35.24 1.79 38.85
C ARG A 12 -34.02 0.87 39.07
N GLY A 13 -32.87 1.27 39.60
CA GLY A 13 -32.52 2.34 40.53
C GLY A 13 -31.99 1.63 41.78
N ASP A 14 -30.67 1.44 41.87
CA ASP A 14 -29.96 1.06 43.08
C ASP A 14 -28.81 2.04 43.27
N GLU A 15 -28.72 2.50 44.52
CA GLU A 15 -27.94 3.61 45.07
C GLU A 15 -26.48 3.19 45.28
N ASP A 16 -25.56 4.16 45.19
CA ASP A 16 -24.41 4.26 46.10
C ASP A 16 -23.88 5.71 46.06
N GLU A 17 -23.80 6.29 47.24
CA GLU A 17 -23.38 7.66 47.57
C GLU A 17 -21.85 7.81 47.48
N ASP A 18 -21.37 9.02 47.16
CA ASP A 18 -20.38 9.73 47.99
C ASP A 18 -19.95 11.09 47.41
N GLU A 19 -20.13 12.12 48.26
CA GLU A 19 -19.30 13.31 48.49
C GLU A 19 -18.87 14.26 47.34
N ALA A 20 -19.40 15.49 47.37
CA ALA A 20 -18.70 16.67 47.92
C ALA A 20 -19.33 17.99 47.41
N GLY A 21 -19.54 18.94 48.31
CA GLY A 21 -20.30 20.16 48.08
C GLY A 21 -19.51 21.34 47.48
N THR A 22 -20.24 22.40 47.11
CA THR A 22 -20.08 23.78 47.63
C THR A 22 -20.97 24.78 46.87
N ARG A 23 -21.80 25.50 47.64
CA ARG A 23 -22.56 26.76 47.40
C ARG A 23 -21.65 27.86 46.78
N THR A 24 -22.03 28.87 45.99
CA THR A 24 -23.19 29.79 45.87
C THR A 24 -22.98 30.71 44.64
N THR A 25 -24.05 31.15 43.96
CA THR A 25 -24.45 32.56 43.58
C THR A 25 -25.42 32.48 42.39
N ARG A 26 -26.73 32.68 42.55
CA ARG A 26 -27.54 33.92 42.67
C ARG A 26 -28.03 34.48 41.30
N MET A 27 -29.31 34.18 41.03
CA MET A 27 -30.41 35.00 40.46
C MET A 27 -30.41 35.46 39.00
N GLY A 28 -31.56 35.18 38.38
CA GLY A 28 -32.12 35.77 37.17
C GLY A 28 -33.48 35.13 36.88
N GLU A 29 -34.53 35.67 37.50
CA GLU A 29 -35.95 35.29 37.37
C GLU A 29 -36.53 35.60 35.98
N VAL A 30 -37.50 34.81 35.50
CA VAL A 30 -38.74 35.31 34.88
C VAL A 30 -39.88 34.35 35.23
N GLU A 31 -40.96 34.92 35.77
CA GLU A 31 -42.17 34.29 36.31
C GLU A 31 -43.11 33.71 35.22
N LEU A 32 -43.83 32.64 35.58
CA LEU A 32 -45.09 32.25 34.93
C LEU A 32 -46.14 32.08 36.02
N GLY A 33 -47.14 32.97 36.00
CA GLY A 33 -48.25 33.02 36.95
C GLY A 33 -49.30 31.93 36.74
N GLU A 34 -49.90 31.54 37.85
CA GLU A 34 -51.02 30.61 37.98
C GLU A 34 -52.35 31.23 37.51
N VAL A 35 -53.22 30.43 36.90
CA VAL A 35 -54.68 30.63 36.95
C VAL A 35 -55.38 29.27 37.07
N ASN A 36 -56.10 29.10 38.18
CA ASN A 36 -57.13 28.09 38.43
C ASN A 36 -58.39 28.35 37.57
N GLY A 37 -59.11 27.30 37.17
CA GLY A 37 -60.49 27.42 36.74
C GLY A 37 -61.08 26.16 36.12
N GLU A 38 -62.10 25.60 36.78
CA GLU A 38 -62.92 24.45 36.39
C GLU A 38 -63.30 24.32 34.90
N CYS A 39 -63.22 23.09 34.37
CA CYS A 39 -63.83 22.69 33.11
C CYS A 39 -65.29 22.26 33.32
N SER A 40 -66.22 23.01 32.75
CA SER A 40 -67.58 22.53 32.39
C SER A 40 -67.70 22.53 30.86
N PRO A 41 -68.50 21.63 30.25
CA PRO A 41 -68.31 21.23 28.87
C PRO A 41 -68.97 22.23 27.92
N VAL A 42 -68.21 22.74 26.95
CA VAL A 42 -68.80 23.38 25.78
C VAL A 42 -68.82 22.34 24.67
N GLY A 43 -70.00 21.81 24.40
CA GLY A 43 -70.29 21.16 23.13
C GLY A 43 -70.17 22.22 22.03
N VAL A 44 -69.16 22.08 21.18
CA VAL A 44 -69.04 22.88 19.96
C VAL A 44 -69.44 21.98 18.80
N VAL A 45 -70.63 22.22 18.26
CA VAL A 45 -70.99 21.81 16.90
C VAL A 45 -70.46 22.92 15.99
N VAL A 46 -69.48 22.61 15.13
CA VAL A 46 -68.98 23.53 14.11
C VAL A 46 -69.61 23.14 12.78
N GLU A 47 -70.41 24.03 12.18
CA GLU A 47 -70.76 24.00 10.76
C GLU A 47 -69.78 24.90 9.97
N GLY A 48 -69.18 24.39 8.90
CA GLY A 48 -68.46 25.21 7.90
C GLY A 48 -67.32 24.53 7.12
N ASP A 49 -67.66 23.97 5.95
CA ASP A 49 -66.87 23.86 4.71
C ASP A 49 -65.39 23.43 4.77
N LYS A 50 -65.17 22.21 5.25
CA LYS A 50 -64.41 21.14 4.55
C LYS A 50 -65.10 19.86 4.96
N GLU A 51 -65.59 19.06 4.02
CA GLU A 51 -66.20 17.77 4.36
C GLU A 51 -65.16 16.95 5.13
N GLU A 52 -65.35 16.79 6.44
CA GLU A 52 -64.56 15.84 7.20
C GLU A 52 -64.93 14.47 6.65
N GLU A 53 -63.95 13.76 6.10
CA GLU A 53 -64.10 12.44 5.51
C GLU A 53 -63.40 11.41 6.39
N CYS A 54 -63.88 10.18 6.36
CA CYS A 54 -63.22 9.07 7.01
C CYS A 54 -61.92 8.71 6.28
N ARG A 55 -60.79 8.63 6.99
CA ARG A 55 -59.48 8.31 6.37
C ARG A 55 -59.39 6.94 5.70
N PHE A 56 -60.36 6.04 5.96
CA PHE A 56 -60.35 4.68 5.46
C PHE A 56 -61.24 4.47 4.25
N CYS A 57 -62.42 5.09 4.20
CA CYS A 57 -63.37 4.94 3.10
C CYS A 57 -63.60 6.21 2.29
N PHE A 58 -63.08 7.37 2.72
CA PHE A 58 -63.24 8.67 2.08
C PHE A 58 -64.69 9.15 1.98
N GLU A 59 -65.55 8.66 2.88
CA GLU A 59 -66.95 9.08 2.99
C GLU A 59 -67.16 9.94 4.25
N GLY A 60 -68.11 10.88 4.19
CA GLY A 60 -68.50 11.71 5.32
C GLY A 60 -69.21 10.94 6.44
N GLY A 61 -69.37 11.56 7.60
CA GLY A 61 -70.09 10.98 8.74
C GLY A 61 -71.59 10.86 8.49
N THR A 62 -72.20 9.76 8.93
CA THR A 62 -73.67 9.58 8.93
C THR A 62 -74.23 9.74 10.35
N ARG A 63 -75.56 9.81 10.50
CA ARG A 63 -76.18 9.88 11.84
C ARG A 63 -75.99 8.58 12.62
N GLU A 64 -75.92 7.46 11.91
CA GLU A 64 -75.76 6.12 12.46
C GLU A 64 -74.29 5.77 12.75
N ASP A 65 -73.36 6.31 11.96
CA ASP A 65 -71.90 6.15 12.15
C ASP A 65 -71.20 7.51 11.97
N PRO A 66 -71.11 8.31 13.05
CA PRO A 66 -70.45 9.61 12.99
C PRO A 66 -68.92 9.47 12.91
N LEU A 67 -68.27 10.51 12.41
CA LEU A 67 -66.80 10.59 12.44
C LEU A 67 -66.30 10.85 13.85
N VAL A 68 -65.27 10.12 14.25
CA VAL A 68 -64.59 10.23 15.54
C VAL A 68 -63.10 10.47 15.33
N MET A 69 -62.45 11.10 16.31
CA MET A 69 -61.00 11.25 16.38
C MET A 69 -60.40 10.31 17.43
N PRO A 70 -60.00 9.08 17.07
CA PRO A 70 -59.61 8.08 18.05
C PRO A 70 -58.16 8.18 18.54
N CYS A 71 -57.35 9.09 17.98
CA CYS A 71 -55.93 9.24 18.32
C CYS A 71 -55.50 10.70 18.17
N ALA A 72 -54.26 11.06 18.57
CA ALA A 72 -53.77 12.44 18.54
C ALA A 72 -53.36 12.95 17.15
N CYS A 73 -53.71 12.23 16.07
CA CYS A 73 -53.52 12.71 14.71
C CYS A 73 -54.28 14.03 14.49
N ARG A 74 -53.77 14.88 13.58
CA ARG A 74 -54.34 16.20 13.30
C ARG A 74 -54.71 16.32 11.82
N GLY A 75 -55.71 17.15 11.53
CA GLY A 75 -56.22 17.36 10.16
C GLY A 75 -57.10 16.21 9.68
N THR A 76 -57.26 16.07 8.36
CA THR A 76 -58.17 15.11 7.71
C THR A 76 -57.85 13.63 7.99
N ILE A 77 -56.66 13.33 8.51
CA ILE A 77 -56.27 11.95 8.89
C ILE A 77 -56.69 11.58 10.32
N ALA A 78 -57.19 12.56 11.09
CA ALA A 78 -57.65 12.34 12.45
C ALA A 78 -59.04 11.67 12.48
N THR A 79 -59.86 11.90 11.47
CA THR A 79 -61.28 11.54 11.43
C THR A 79 -61.52 10.17 10.79
N VAL A 80 -62.26 9.31 11.48
CA VAL A 80 -62.65 7.97 10.98
C VAL A 80 -64.03 7.59 11.46
N HIS A 81 -64.73 6.73 10.72
CA HIS A 81 -65.93 6.05 11.24
C HIS A 81 -65.56 5.02 12.30
N LYS A 82 -66.49 4.75 13.23
CA LYS A 82 -66.30 3.73 14.26
C LYS A 82 -66.25 2.33 13.64
N SER A 83 -67.09 2.06 12.63
CA SER A 83 -67.11 0.77 11.94
C SER A 83 -65.82 0.53 11.14
N CYS A 84 -65.33 1.54 10.41
CA CYS A 84 -64.07 1.46 9.68
C CYS A 84 -62.88 1.24 10.62
N LEU A 85 -62.84 1.92 11.77
CA LEU A 85 -61.80 1.71 12.78
C LEU A 85 -61.85 0.29 13.36
N ARG A 86 -63.04 -0.22 13.68
CA ARG A 86 -63.24 -1.60 14.16
C ARG A 86 -62.75 -2.63 13.14
N HIS A 87 -63.11 -2.46 11.87
CA HIS A 87 -62.67 -3.35 10.79
C HIS A 87 -61.15 -3.32 10.65
N TRP A 88 -60.55 -2.13 10.67
CA TRP A 88 -59.11 -1.95 10.60
C TRP A 88 -58.37 -2.68 11.73
N VAL A 89 -58.85 -2.52 12.97
CA VAL A 89 -58.26 -3.16 14.15
C VAL A 89 -58.33 -4.69 14.06
N LEU A 90 -59.44 -5.25 13.56
CA LEU A 90 -59.61 -6.69 13.39
C LEU A 90 -58.73 -7.27 12.29
N GLU A 91 -58.61 -6.56 11.17
CA GLU A 91 -57.82 -7.02 10.01
C GLU A 91 -56.31 -6.89 10.27
N LYS A 92 -55.85 -5.72 10.72
CA LYS A 92 -54.43 -5.48 11.02
C LYS A 92 -53.99 -6.17 12.31
N GLY A 93 -54.89 -6.29 13.28
CA GLY A 93 -54.57 -6.84 14.58
C GLY A 93 -53.85 -5.84 15.50
N CYS A 94 -54.00 -4.52 15.28
CA CYS A 94 -53.28 -3.47 16.03
C CYS A 94 -54.28 -2.46 16.61
N MET A 95 -54.14 -2.15 17.91
CA MET A 95 -54.98 -1.18 18.66
C MET A 95 -54.35 0.21 18.76
N GLU A 96 -53.23 0.40 18.06
CA GLU A 96 -52.44 1.62 18.07
C GLU A 96 -52.45 2.22 16.66
N CYS A 97 -52.47 3.54 16.60
CA CYS A 97 -52.41 4.24 15.35
C CYS A 97 -51.02 4.08 14.71
N GLU A 98 -50.97 3.64 13.47
CA GLU A 98 -49.71 3.46 12.72
C GLU A 98 -48.99 4.77 12.39
N ILE A 99 -49.66 5.91 12.59
CA ILE A 99 -49.15 7.24 12.27
C ILE A 99 -48.55 7.91 13.50
N CYS A 100 -49.33 8.01 14.59
CA CYS A 100 -48.87 8.68 15.82
C CYS A 100 -48.40 7.72 16.92
N GLY A 101 -48.68 6.41 16.81
CA GLY A 101 -48.34 5.42 17.82
C GLY A 101 -49.28 5.38 19.02
N ASP A 102 -50.23 6.32 19.14
CA ASP A 102 -51.17 6.35 20.25
C ASP A 102 -52.25 5.27 20.13
N ARG A 103 -52.72 4.77 21.28
CA ARG A 103 -53.84 3.83 21.34
C ARG A 103 -55.14 4.49 20.92
N PHE A 104 -55.94 3.75 20.17
CA PHE A 104 -57.26 4.22 19.79
C PHE A 104 -58.20 4.31 21.01
N VAL A 105 -58.82 5.48 21.20
CA VAL A 105 -59.78 5.76 22.30
C VAL A 105 -61.01 6.46 21.73
N LEU A 106 -62.22 5.99 22.07
CA LEU A 106 -63.48 6.61 21.62
C LEU A 106 -64.00 7.63 22.65
N PRO A 107 -64.59 8.77 22.21
CA PRO A 107 -64.92 9.91 23.09
C PRO A 107 -66.13 9.76 24.03
N ALA A 108 -66.71 8.57 24.23
CA ALA A 108 -67.90 8.39 25.09
C ALA A 108 -67.86 7.14 25.98
N GLY A 109 -66.66 6.60 26.27
CA GLY A 109 -66.52 5.33 27.02
C GLY A 109 -66.99 4.11 26.23
N GLU A 110 -67.27 4.28 24.93
CA GLU A 110 -67.62 3.20 24.02
C GLU A 110 -66.39 2.34 23.70
N THR A 111 -66.61 1.04 23.49
CA THR A 111 -65.57 0.12 23.05
C THR A 111 -65.51 0.03 21.52
N ILE A 112 -64.29 -0.10 20.98
CA ILE A 112 -64.06 -0.27 19.54
C ILE A 112 -64.54 -1.65 19.06
N LEU A 113 -64.29 -2.69 19.86
CA LEU A 113 -64.71 -4.07 19.60
C LEU A 113 -65.87 -4.47 20.51
N THR A 114 -66.66 -5.46 20.08
CA THR A 114 -67.57 -6.18 21.00
C THR A 114 -66.79 -7.08 21.94
N SER A 115 -67.44 -7.59 23.00
CA SER A 115 -66.82 -8.53 23.94
C SER A 115 -66.31 -9.81 23.28
N GLU A 116 -67.05 -10.34 22.32
CA GLU A 116 -66.69 -11.53 21.54
C GLU A 116 -65.48 -11.27 20.64
N GLU A 117 -65.48 -10.16 19.92
CA GLU A 117 -64.35 -9.75 19.07
C GLU A 117 -63.09 -9.43 19.87
N ALA A 118 -63.24 -8.78 21.03
CA ALA A 118 -62.12 -8.51 21.91
C ALA A 118 -61.48 -9.79 22.43
N LEU A 119 -62.27 -10.83 22.69
CA LEU A 119 -61.77 -12.17 23.03
C LEU A 119 -61.02 -12.79 21.84
N ALA A 120 -61.63 -12.81 20.65
CA ALA A 120 -61.00 -13.32 19.44
C ALA A 120 -59.67 -12.61 19.12
N TYR A 121 -59.64 -11.29 19.26
CA TYR A 121 -58.45 -10.45 19.09
C TYR A 121 -57.34 -10.84 20.07
N ARG A 122 -57.66 -11.05 21.35
CA ARG A 122 -56.70 -11.50 22.37
C ARG A 122 -56.12 -12.88 22.04
N HIS A 123 -56.95 -13.83 21.62
CA HIS A 123 -56.48 -15.16 21.20
C HIS A 123 -55.60 -15.10 19.95
N ALA A 124 -55.92 -14.23 18.97
CA ALA A 124 -55.09 -14.06 17.78
C ALA A 124 -53.71 -13.48 18.14
N LEU A 125 -53.64 -12.53 19.08
CA LEU A 125 -52.40 -11.92 19.57
C LEU A 125 -51.49 -12.91 20.29
N THR A 126 -52.04 -13.79 21.13
CA THR A 126 -51.23 -14.78 21.85
C THR A 126 -50.59 -15.78 20.88
N MET A 127 -51.34 -16.21 19.86
CA MET A 127 -50.81 -17.10 18.82
C MET A 127 -49.76 -16.41 17.93
N ARG A 128 -49.95 -15.13 17.58
CA ARG A 128 -48.96 -14.34 16.84
C ARG A 128 -47.66 -14.16 17.64
N ARG A 129 -47.75 -13.84 18.94
CA ARG A 129 -46.58 -13.73 19.83
C ARG A 129 -45.83 -15.04 19.98
N ALA A 130 -46.54 -16.17 20.10
CA ALA A 130 -45.93 -17.50 20.18
C ALA A 130 -45.16 -17.85 18.88
N ARG A 131 -45.74 -17.55 17.71
CA ARG A 131 -45.07 -17.75 16.42
C ARG A 131 -43.87 -16.83 16.22
N ALA A 132 -43.97 -15.55 16.60
CA ALA A 132 -42.87 -14.60 16.52
C ALA A 132 -41.69 -15.02 17.44
N GLY A 133 -41.98 -15.55 18.62
CA GLY A 133 -40.96 -16.06 19.54
C GLY A 133 -40.20 -17.28 18.99
N HIS A 134 -40.87 -18.18 18.27
CA HIS A 134 -40.20 -19.32 17.61
C HIS A 134 -39.38 -18.87 16.38
N ALA A 135 -39.97 -18.02 15.53
CA ALA A 135 -39.29 -17.52 14.32
C ALA A 135 -38.04 -16.69 14.63
N ALA A 136 -38.09 -15.85 15.68
CA ALA A 136 -36.94 -15.04 16.10
C ALA A 136 -35.76 -15.90 16.58
N GLY A 137 -36.02 -17.01 17.29
CA GLY A 137 -34.96 -17.93 17.71
C GLY A 137 -34.29 -18.64 16.54
N ASP A 138 -35.08 -19.12 15.58
CA ASP A 138 -34.56 -19.85 14.41
C ASP A 138 -33.73 -18.93 13.46
N GLU A 139 -34.11 -17.67 13.31
CA GLU A 139 -33.40 -16.70 12.46
C GLU A 139 -32.08 -16.20 13.09
N GLU A 140 -32.05 -15.96 14.40
CA GLU A 140 -30.83 -15.55 15.12
C GLU A 140 -29.75 -16.65 15.07
N ASP A 141 -30.14 -17.91 15.24
CA ASP A 141 -29.23 -19.05 15.17
C ASP A 141 -28.69 -19.29 13.75
N ALA A 142 -29.55 -19.19 12.73
CA ALA A 142 -29.15 -19.31 11.33
C ALA A 142 -28.18 -18.21 10.90
N MET A 143 -28.42 -16.95 11.32
CA MET A 143 -27.55 -15.82 11.01
C MET A 143 -26.20 -15.93 11.74
N SER A 144 -26.21 -16.37 13.00
CA SER A 144 -25.01 -16.67 13.77
C SER A 144 -24.15 -17.76 13.12
N GLN A 145 -24.77 -18.80 12.57
CA GLN A 145 -24.08 -19.89 11.91
C GLN A 145 -23.49 -19.47 10.54
N ARG A 146 -24.23 -18.70 9.75
CA ARG A 146 -23.74 -18.16 8.46
C ARG A 146 -22.57 -17.20 8.66
N SER A 147 -22.62 -16.34 9.68
CA SER A 147 -21.52 -15.45 10.06
C SER A 147 -20.25 -16.21 10.48
N ARG A 148 -20.40 -17.30 11.24
CA ARG A 148 -19.27 -18.17 11.63
C ARG A 148 -18.65 -18.87 10.43
N ASN A 149 -19.47 -19.39 9.50
CA ASN A 149 -18.98 -20.07 8.29
C ASN A 149 -18.26 -19.10 7.35
N LEU A 150 -18.79 -17.90 7.15
CA LEU A 150 -18.16 -16.88 6.31
C LEU A 150 -16.83 -16.41 6.92
N ARG A 151 -16.77 -16.18 8.23
CA ARG A 151 -15.51 -15.87 8.94
C ARG A 151 -14.48 -16.99 8.78
N ASN A 152 -14.87 -18.25 8.96
CA ASN A 152 -13.97 -19.38 8.77
C ASN A 152 -13.48 -19.52 7.32
N PHE A 153 -14.33 -19.23 6.34
CA PHE A 153 -13.95 -19.21 4.93
C PHE A 153 -12.97 -18.08 4.61
N LEU A 154 -13.26 -16.86 5.04
CA LEU A 154 -12.39 -15.69 4.82
C LEU A 154 -11.02 -15.88 5.50
N LEU A 155 -10.99 -16.41 6.74
CA LEU A 155 -9.74 -16.73 7.43
C LEU A 155 -8.91 -17.83 6.75
N ARG A 156 -9.55 -18.75 6.01
CA ARG A 156 -8.84 -19.74 5.17
C ARG A 156 -8.30 -19.08 3.90
N HIS A 157 -9.09 -18.22 3.26
CA HIS A 157 -8.68 -17.50 2.05
C HIS A 157 -7.52 -16.52 2.32
N GLU A 158 -7.54 -15.81 3.44
CA GLU A 158 -6.43 -14.95 3.86
C GLU A 158 -5.15 -15.74 4.15
N ARG A 159 -5.26 -16.92 4.80
CA ARG A 159 -4.10 -17.78 5.03
C ARG A 159 -3.54 -18.25 3.69
N LEU A 160 -4.38 -18.80 2.80
CA LEU A 160 -3.95 -19.26 1.48
C LEU A 160 -3.29 -18.13 0.67
N SER A 161 -3.84 -16.92 0.69
CA SER A 161 -3.23 -15.76 0.01
C SER A 161 -1.85 -15.42 0.59
N ARG A 162 -1.69 -15.43 1.92
CA ARG A 162 -0.38 -15.20 2.55
C ARG A 162 0.64 -16.29 2.19
N TRP A 163 0.23 -17.56 2.15
CA TRP A 163 1.11 -18.67 1.72
C TRP A 163 1.50 -18.55 0.24
N ILE A 164 0.56 -18.21 -0.64
CA ILE A 164 0.83 -18.02 -2.08
C ILE A 164 1.80 -16.85 -2.29
N ASN A 165 1.55 -15.71 -1.66
CA ASN A 165 2.42 -14.53 -1.77
C ASN A 165 3.82 -14.82 -1.21
N ALA A 166 3.93 -15.57 -0.10
CA ALA A 166 5.23 -15.98 0.44
C ALA A 166 5.99 -16.91 -0.53
N CYS A 167 5.31 -17.88 -1.15
CA CYS A 167 5.91 -18.75 -2.17
C CYS A 167 6.38 -17.97 -3.40
N ILE A 168 5.59 -16.98 -3.86
CA ILE A 168 5.95 -16.11 -4.98
C ILE A 168 7.21 -15.30 -4.65
N LEU A 169 7.27 -14.67 -3.47
CA LEU A 169 8.44 -13.91 -3.02
C LEU A 169 9.68 -14.79 -2.88
N LEU A 170 9.54 -16.00 -2.35
CA LEU A 170 10.63 -16.98 -2.28
C LEU A 170 11.13 -17.34 -3.69
N ALA A 171 10.22 -17.63 -4.63
CA ALA A 171 10.60 -17.92 -6.01
C ALA A 171 11.36 -16.75 -6.67
N PHE A 172 10.88 -15.51 -6.51
CA PHE A 172 11.59 -14.33 -7.02
C PHE A 172 12.95 -14.13 -6.36
N SER A 173 13.07 -14.37 -5.06
CA SER A 173 14.36 -14.26 -4.36
C SER A 173 15.38 -15.27 -4.89
N VAL A 174 14.94 -16.50 -5.18
CA VAL A 174 15.80 -17.55 -5.76
C VAL A 174 16.22 -17.17 -7.18
N ILE A 175 15.29 -16.69 -8.01
CA ILE A 175 15.59 -16.25 -9.38
C ILE A 175 16.60 -15.08 -9.37
N MET A 176 16.40 -14.09 -8.51
CA MET A 176 17.32 -12.95 -8.37
C MET A 176 18.72 -13.39 -7.95
N VAL A 177 18.83 -14.32 -7.00
CA VAL A 177 20.13 -14.88 -6.59
C VAL A 177 20.79 -15.62 -7.76
N LEU A 178 20.04 -16.41 -8.53
CA LEU A 178 20.58 -17.10 -9.72
C LEU A 178 21.07 -16.11 -10.78
N VAL A 179 20.33 -15.02 -11.02
CA VAL A 179 20.76 -13.95 -11.94
C VAL A 179 22.01 -13.26 -11.42
N ILE A 180 22.09 -12.92 -10.13
CA ILE A 180 23.29 -12.32 -9.52
C ILE A 180 24.49 -13.26 -9.65
N VAL A 181 24.33 -14.54 -9.35
CA VAL A 181 25.38 -15.55 -9.52
C VAL A 181 25.81 -15.65 -10.98
N PHE A 182 24.86 -15.66 -11.92
CA PHE A 182 25.16 -15.66 -13.35
C PHE A 182 25.89 -14.40 -13.78
N LEU A 183 25.48 -13.23 -13.31
CA LEU A 183 26.16 -11.96 -13.59
C LEU A 183 27.56 -11.93 -12.99
N ILE A 184 27.76 -12.42 -11.76
CA ILE A 184 29.07 -12.54 -11.14
C ILE A 184 29.93 -13.55 -11.91
N TRP A 185 29.37 -14.67 -12.34
CA TRP A 185 30.09 -15.68 -13.11
C TRP A 185 30.47 -15.15 -14.49
N ASN A 186 29.55 -14.48 -15.17
CA ASN A 186 29.77 -13.84 -16.46
C ASN A 186 30.78 -12.69 -16.33
N TRP A 187 30.62 -11.82 -15.33
CA TRP A 187 31.58 -10.77 -14.97
C TRP A 187 32.95 -11.38 -14.69
N ASN A 188 33.04 -12.38 -13.82
CA ASN A 188 34.29 -13.05 -13.52
C ASN A 188 34.89 -13.73 -14.74
N SER A 189 34.09 -14.32 -15.63
CA SER A 189 34.55 -14.90 -16.90
C SER A 189 35.06 -13.82 -17.87
N TYR A 190 34.34 -12.72 -18.00
CA TYR A 190 34.66 -11.56 -18.83
C TYR A 190 35.94 -10.84 -18.33
N TYR A 191 36.09 -10.67 -17.02
CA TYR A 191 37.25 -10.04 -16.39
C TYR A 191 38.41 -11.02 -16.15
N LYS A 192 38.19 -12.34 -16.07
CA LYS A 192 39.27 -13.35 -16.10
C LYS A 192 40.10 -13.24 -17.38
N GLY A 193 39.48 -12.84 -18.49
CA GLY A 193 40.19 -12.54 -19.75
C GLY A 193 40.97 -11.23 -19.75
N ARG A 194 40.77 -10.34 -18.76
CA ARG A 194 41.46 -9.04 -18.61
C ARG A 194 42.48 -8.98 -17.47
N GLY A 195 42.71 -10.07 -16.75
CA GLY A 195 43.68 -10.14 -15.64
C GLY A 195 45.14 -9.85 -16.03
N ASN A 196 45.43 -9.66 -17.32
CA ASN A 196 46.79 -9.46 -17.85
C ASN A 196 47.04 -8.05 -18.43
N THR A 197 46.10 -7.09 -18.32
CA THR A 197 46.33 -5.71 -18.76
C THR A 197 46.55 -4.79 -17.55
N VAL A 198 47.80 -4.58 -17.14
CA VAL A 198 48.13 -3.44 -16.26
C VAL A 198 48.08 -2.18 -17.12
N MET A 199 47.21 -1.24 -16.75
CA MET A 199 47.20 0.09 -17.37
C MET A 199 48.46 0.81 -16.87
N VAL A 200 49.44 1.03 -17.76
CA VAL A 200 50.72 1.70 -17.44
C VAL A 200 50.51 3.21 -17.30
N ASN A 201 49.53 3.65 -16.48
CA ASN A 201 49.15 5.06 -16.42
C ASN A 201 49.05 5.71 -15.06
N GLU A 202 49.61 5.10 -14.03
CA GLU A 202 49.72 5.76 -12.73
C GLU A 202 51.12 5.77 -12.12
N VAL A 203 52.14 5.28 -12.81
CA VAL A 203 53.49 5.25 -12.26
C VAL A 203 54.41 6.05 -13.17
N GLN A 204 55.02 7.11 -12.61
CA GLN A 204 56.14 7.77 -13.26
C GLN A 204 57.22 6.72 -13.59
N PRO A 205 57.65 6.58 -14.85
CA PRO A 205 58.34 5.40 -15.38
C PRO A 205 59.77 5.15 -14.84
N PHE A 206 60.14 5.74 -13.70
CA PHE A 206 61.52 5.74 -13.24
C PHE A 206 61.77 4.99 -11.92
N ASP A 207 60.78 4.73 -11.06
CA ASP A 207 61.12 4.22 -9.71
C ASP A 207 60.85 2.72 -9.47
N SER A 208 60.10 2.02 -10.33
CA SER A 208 59.95 0.57 -10.24
C SER A 208 59.67 -0.07 -11.60
N GLY A 209 60.32 -1.19 -11.92
CA GLY A 209 60.04 -1.97 -13.14
C GLY A 209 58.58 -2.40 -13.27
N ILE A 210 58.19 -2.97 -14.42
CA ILE A 210 56.81 -3.41 -14.62
C ILE A 210 56.63 -4.79 -14.00
N GLU A 211 55.66 -4.91 -13.10
CA GLU A 211 55.27 -6.18 -12.48
C GLU A 211 53.92 -6.63 -13.05
N VAL A 212 53.90 -7.78 -13.72
CA VAL A 212 52.68 -8.34 -14.34
C VAL A 212 52.37 -9.71 -13.78
N PHE A 213 51.13 -9.93 -13.35
CA PHE A 213 50.69 -11.24 -12.89
C PHE A 213 50.50 -12.19 -14.09
N THR A 214 51.09 -13.39 -14.04
CA THR A 214 51.03 -14.35 -15.16
C THR A 214 50.69 -15.79 -14.74
N GLY A 215 50.51 -16.07 -13.44
CA GLY A 215 50.19 -17.41 -12.93
C GLY A 215 50.35 -17.57 -11.42
N PHE A 216 50.40 -18.80 -10.93
CA PHE A 216 50.56 -19.12 -9.50
C PHE A 216 51.74 -20.06 -9.28
N CYS A 217 52.53 -19.82 -8.23
CA CYS A 217 53.61 -20.71 -7.80
C CYS A 217 53.10 -21.81 -6.85
N SER A 218 52.03 -21.53 -6.11
CA SER A 218 51.33 -22.45 -5.20
C SER A 218 49.89 -21.97 -5.01
N ALA A 219 49.04 -22.72 -4.29
CA ALA A 219 47.64 -22.38 -4.05
C ALA A 219 47.42 -20.97 -3.44
N LYS A 220 48.45 -20.37 -2.81
CA LYS A 220 48.40 -19.04 -2.19
C LYS A 220 49.41 -18.03 -2.73
N VAL A 221 50.39 -18.46 -3.54
CA VAL A 221 51.53 -17.62 -3.94
C VAL A 221 51.41 -17.26 -5.42
N LYS A 222 51.45 -15.96 -5.70
CA LYS A 222 51.29 -15.41 -7.05
C LYS A 222 52.63 -15.39 -7.79
N MET A 223 52.61 -15.80 -9.06
CA MET A 223 53.76 -15.67 -9.95
C MET A 223 53.67 -14.38 -10.74
N MET A 224 54.75 -13.62 -10.76
CA MET A 224 54.83 -12.34 -11.44
C MET A 224 55.96 -12.36 -12.48
N CYS A 225 55.66 -11.83 -13.66
CA CYS A 225 56.64 -11.45 -14.66
C CYS A 225 57.17 -10.05 -14.31
N LEU A 226 58.44 -9.99 -13.93
CA LEU A 226 59.17 -8.76 -13.61
C LEU A 226 59.93 -8.32 -14.85
N VAL A 227 59.58 -7.15 -15.39
CA VAL A 227 60.32 -6.52 -16.49
C VAL A 227 61.26 -5.47 -15.90
N PRO A 228 62.59 -5.70 -15.94
CA PRO A 228 63.54 -4.76 -15.38
C PRO A 228 63.61 -3.47 -16.20
N ARG A 229 63.98 -2.37 -15.55
CA ARG A 229 64.09 -1.03 -16.16
C ARG A 229 65.04 -1.01 -17.36
N GLU A 230 66.05 -1.86 -17.37
CA GLU A 230 67.00 -2.01 -18.47
C GLU A 230 66.33 -2.55 -19.74
N SER A 231 65.46 -3.56 -19.62
CA SER A 231 64.68 -4.09 -20.75
C SER A 231 63.76 -3.04 -21.35
N LEU A 232 63.19 -2.16 -20.51
CA LEU A 232 62.36 -1.05 -20.95
C LEU A 232 63.18 0.03 -21.66
N ARG A 233 64.32 0.40 -21.08
CA ARG A 233 65.24 1.37 -21.67
C ARG A 233 65.84 0.87 -22.98
N ASN A 234 66.10 -0.41 -23.15
CA ASN A 234 66.70 -0.94 -24.38
C ASN A 234 65.68 -1.12 -25.52
N SER A 235 64.38 -1.06 -25.22
CA SER A 235 63.34 -1.20 -26.24
C SER A 235 63.15 0.10 -27.02
N SER A 236 63.70 0.15 -28.24
CA SER A 236 63.56 1.32 -29.14
C SER A 236 62.10 1.64 -29.46
N SER A 237 61.22 0.64 -29.49
CA SER A 237 59.79 0.84 -29.74
C SER A 237 59.03 1.39 -28.53
N LEU A 238 59.51 1.14 -27.30
CA LEU A 238 58.97 1.75 -26.09
C LEU A 238 59.54 3.17 -25.90
N GLN A 239 60.83 3.38 -26.17
CA GLN A 239 61.44 4.72 -26.19
C GLN A 239 60.69 5.66 -27.13
N GLY A 240 60.28 5.17 -28.31
CA GLY A 240 59.48 5.97 -29.24
C GLY A 240 58.06 6.31 -28.76
N ARG A 241 57.57 5.65 -27.70
CA ARG A 241 56.26 5.90 -27.08
C ARG A 241 56.34 6.83 -25.86
N LEU A 242 57.52 6.96 -25.23
CA LEU A 242 57.74 7.69 -23.99
C LEU A 242 58.57 8.97 -24.24
N CYS A 243 58.57 9.87 -23.25
CA CYS A 243 59.34 11.11 -23.30
C CYS A 243 60.47 11.03 -22.25
N HIS A 244 61.71 11.25 -22.66
CA HIS A 244 62.91 11.16 -21.82
C HIS A 244 63.49 12.52 -21.41
N GLY A 245 62.75 13.61 -21.62
CA GLY A 245 63.09 14.96 -21.19
C GLY A 245 63.06 15.97 -22.34
N PRO A 246 63.77 17.10 -22.22
CA PRO A 246 63.65 18.23 -23.15
C PRO A 246 64.11 17.93 -24.58
N GLU A 247 65.00 16.95 -24.77
CA GLU A 247 65.46 16.52 -26.11
C GLU A 247 64.37 15.81 -26.93
N ASP A 248 63.31 15.35 -26.26
CA ASP A 248 62.17 14.71 -26.90
C ASP A 248 61.05 15.70 -27.20
N ALA A 249 61.18 16.98 -26.84
CA ALA A 249 60.14 17.98 -27.07
C ALA A 249 59.64 17.97 -28.53
N GLY A 250 58.33 17.83 -28.71
CA GLY A 250 57.68 17.76 -30.02
C GLY A 250 57.71 16.39 -30.71
N LYS A 251 58.40 15.38 -30.15
CA LYS A 251 58.33 14.00 -30.65
C LYS A 251 56.98 13.34 -30.34
N PRO A 252 56.50 12.41 -31.18
CA PRO A 252 55.27 11.68 -30.95
C PRO A 252 55.38 10.81 -29.69
N CYS A 253 54.33 10.78 -28.87
CA CYS A 253 54.27 9.94 -27.68
C CYS A 253 52.91 9.26 -27.53
N LEU A 254 52.89 8.25 -26.67
CA LEU A 254 51.71 7.49 -26.29
C LEU A 254 51.52 7.62 -24.79
N ARG A 255 50.41 8.22 -24.38
CA ARG A 255 50.13 8.44 -22.96
C ARG A 255 49.87 7.14 -22.22
N TYR A 256 49.31 6.13 -22.89
CA TYR A 256 48.99 4.80 -22.34
C TYR A 256 49.53 3.67 -23.21
N SER A 257 50.52 2.91 -22.71
CA SER A 257 50.93 1.67 -23.37
C SER A 257 50.07 0.51 -22.90
N THR A 258 49.21 0.00 -23.79
CA THR A 258 48.54 -1.28 -23.60
C THR A 258 49.49 -2.42 -23.99
N TYR A 259 49.45 -3.51 -23.24
CA TYR A 259 50.21 -4.70 -23.53
C TYR A 259 49.37 -5.95 -23.27
N SER A 260 49.76 -7.07 -23.85
CA SER A 260 49.25 -8.40 -23.55
C SER A 260 50.40 -9.31 -23.10
N VAL A 261 50.09 -10.32 -22.29
CA VAL A 261 51.08 -11.37 -21.97
C VAL A 261 51.19 -12.28 -23.18
N HIS A 262 52.38 -12.36 -23.76
CA HIS A 262 52.68 -13.23 -24.89
C HIS A 262 53.15 -14.60 -24.42
N GLN A 263 54.05 -14.62 -23.43
CA GLN A 263 54.52 -15.85 -22.79
C GLN A 263 54.34 -15.73 -21.27
N THR A 264 53.56 -16.67 -20.71
CA THR A 264 53.32 -16.79 -19.28
C THR A 264 54.50 -17.42 -18.56
N CYS A 265 54.57 -17.20 -17.24
CA CYS A 265 55.56 -17.85 -16.41
C CYS A 265 55.17 -19.33 -16.19
N GLU A 266 56.13 -20.23 -16.43
CA GLU A 266 55.96 -21.67 -16.17
C GLU A 266 56.66 -22.10 -14.87
N ALA A 267 57.79 -21.48 -14.56
CA ALA A 267 58.59 -21.73 -13.36
C ALA A 267 59.27 -20.44 -12.88
N GLU A 268 59.73 -20.45 -11.63
CA GLU A 268 60.57 -19.38 -11.09
C GLU A 268 61.89 -19.28 -11.88
N GLY A 269 62.30 -18.06 -12.24
CA GLY A 269 63.46 -17.81 -13.09
C GLY A 269 63.23 -18.04 -14.59
N ALA A 270 62.05 -18.52 -15.01
CA ALA A 270 61.73 -18.64 -16.43
C ALA A 270 61.63 -17.26 -17.10
N THR A 271 61.84 -17.22 -18.42
CA THR A 271 61.65 -16.01 -19.22
C THR A 271 60.17 -15.80 -19.52
N CYS A 272 59.65 -14.63 -19.22
CA CYS A 272 58.31 -14.21 -19.65
C CYS A 272 58.42 -13.12 -20.72
N SER A 273 57.39 -12.98 -21.54
CA SER A 273 57.35 -11.93 -22.56
C SER A 273 56.01 -11.22 -22.60
N LEU A 274 56.06 -9.89 -22.68
CA LEU A 274 54.94 -8.99 -22.86
C LEU A 274 54.96 -8.46 -24.30
N MET A 275 53.80 -8.47 -24.95
CA MET A 275 53.63 -7.84 -26.25
C MET A 275 52.96 -6.48 -26.05
N LEU A 276 53.70 -5.39 -26.28
CA LEU A 276 53.10 -4.07 -26.44
C LEU A 276 52.18 -4.11 -27.65
N LEU A 277 50.93 -3.72 -27.47
CA LEU A 277 49.95 -3.74 -28.55
C LEU A 277 50.18 -2.56 -29.50
N PRO A 278 49.74 -2.66 -30.77
CA PRO A 278 49.73 -1.53 -31.67
C PRO A 278 48.83 -0.42 -31.12
N ALA A 279 49.29 0.83 -31.22
CA ALA A 279 48.55 1.98 -30.72
C ALA A 279 48.71 3.17 -31.67
N LEU A 280 47.72 4.05 -31.69
CA LEU A 280 47.80 5.33 -32.37
C LEU A 280 48.50 6.35 -31.47
N GLN A 281 49.21 7.29 -32.08
CA GLN A 281 49.79 8.42 -31.36
C GLN A 281 48.71 9.17 -30.56
N ASP A 282 48.98 9.47 -29.28
CA ASP A 282 48.03 10.11 -28.34
C ASP A 282 48.51 11.49 -27.86
N GLY A 283 49.76 11.88 -28.15
CA GLY A 283 50.26 13.23 -27.85
C GLY A 283 51.62 13.57 -28.46
N ALA A 284 52.16 14.70 -28.02
CA ALA A 284 53.54 15.13 -28.24
C ALA A 284 54.27 15.34 -26.91
N CYS A 285 55.55 15.01 -26.88
CA CYS A 285 56.37 15.20 -25.68
C CYS A 285 56.54 16.68 -25.36
N ASP A 286 56.37 17.03 -24.09
CA ASP A 286 56.70 18.35 -23.57
C ASP A 286 58.19 18.41 -23.13
N GLY A 287 58.69 19.63 -22.92
CA GLY A 287 60.07 19.84 -22.45
C GLY A 287 60.33 19.31 -21.04
N GLY A 288 59.28 18.90 -20.31
CA GLY A 288 59.33 18.33 -18.96
C GLY A 288 59.30 16.81 -18.90
N GLY A 289 59.27 16.10 -20.06
CA GLY A 289 59.21 14.64 -20.10
C GLY A 289 57.80 14.04 -19.96
N GLY A 290 56.76 14.86 -20.09
CA GLY A 290 55.35 14.45 -20.15
C GLY A 290 54.85 14.32 -21.59
N CYS A 291 53.76 13.57 -21.78
CA CYS A 291 53.05 13.45 -23.06
C CYS A 291 51.79 14.33 -23.05
N ALA A 292 51.81 15.46 -23.76
CA ALA A 292 50.72 16.43 -23.81
C ALA A 292 49.72 16.11 -24.95
N ARG A 293 48.43 16.35 -24.71
CA ARG A 293 47.32 16.03 -25.63
C ARG A 293 47.16 16.99 -26.81
N ASP A 294 47.80 18.16 -26.76
CA ASP A 294 47.66 19.17 -27.80
C ASP A 294 48.58 18.84 -28.97
N PHE A 295 47.98 18.33 -30.05
CA PHE A 295 48.65 18.07 -31.32
C PHE A 295 48.65 19.33 -32.18
N PRO A 296 49.77 20.05 -32.32
CA PRO A 296 49.83 21.15 -33.27
C PRO A 296 49.72 20.61 -34.72
N PRO A 297 48.89 21.21 -35.57
CA PRO A 297 48.62 20.74 -36.94
C PRO A 297 49.84 20.79 -37.88
N GLU A 298 50.90 21.48 -37.46
CA GLU A 298 52.17 21.60 -38.18
C GLU A 298 52.97 20.29 -38.17
N ILE A 299 52.95 19.54 -37.06
CA ILE A 299 53.61 18.23 -36.94
C ILE A 299 52.88 17.16 -37.77
N LEU A 300 51.55 17.28 -37.92
CA LEU A 300 50.71 16.40 -38.74
C LEU A 300 51.11 16.40 -40.23
N ARG A 301 51.61 17.52 -40.73
CA ARG A 301 52.04 17.67 -42.14
C ARG A 301 53.45 17.13 -42.38
N ALA A 302 54.31 17.13 -41.37
CA ALA A 302 55.71 16.74 -41.49
C ALA A 302 55.93 15.21 -41.53
N GLN A 303 55.04 14.40 -40.94
CA GLN A 303 55.33 12.97 -40.71
C GLN A 303 54.63 11.95 -41.62
N GLY A 304 53.83 12.36 -42.60
CA GLY A 304 53.47 11.61 -43.82
C GLY A 304 52.97 10.14 -43.76
N GLY A 305 52.93 9.46 -42.60
CA GLY A 305 52.61 8.02 -42.57
C GLY A 305 52.78 7.23 -41.28
N LYS A 306 53.53 7.68 -40.25
CA LYS A 306 53.71 6.88 -39.01
C LYS A 306 52.88 7.41 -37.83
N ARG A 307 51.58 7.16 -37.88
CA ARG A 307 50.67 7.40 -36.74
C ARG A 307 50.53 6.20 -35.80
N THR A 308 51.14 5.08 -36.17
CA THR A 308 50.94 3.79 -35.52
C THR A 308 52.26 3.30 -34.91
N PHE A 309 52.23 3.04 -33.62
CA PHE A 309 53.25 2.25 -32.97
C PHE A 309 52.99 0.78 -33.29
N GLN A 310 54.00 0.09 -33.82
CA GLN A 310 53.90 -1.35 -34.07
C GLN A 310 54.00 -2.13 -32.77
N ALA A 311 53.49 -3.37 -32.80
CA ALA A 311 53.64 -4.27 -31.67
C ALA A 311 55.12 -4.57 -31.40
N THR A 312 55.47 -4.73 -30.13
CA THR A 312 56.86 -5.01 -29.75
C THR A 312 56.89 -5.95 -28.56
N LEU A 313 57.78 -6.93 -28.61
CA LEU A 313 57.99 -7.87 -27.53
C LEU A 313 58.98 -7.28 -26.51
N ILE A 314 58.65 -7.40 -25.23
CA ILE A 314 59.50 -7.04 -24.10
C ILE A 314 59.64 -8.26 -23.21
N ASN A 315 60.88 -8.63 -22.91
CA ASN A 315 61.17 -9.79 -22.08
C ASN A 315 61.39 -9.39 -20.62
N GLY A 316 60.91 -10.24 -19.72
CA GLY A 316 61.09 -10.16 -18.28
C GLY A 316 61.49 -11.51 -17.69
N ALA A 317 61.64 -11.54 -16.36
CA ALA A 317 61.95 -12.73 -15.59
C ALA A 317 60.82 -13.05 -14.61
N CYS A 318 60.50 -14.33 -14.47
CA CYS A 318 59.47 -14.81 -13.58
C CYS A 318 59.98 -14.92 -12.14
N ALA A 319 59.23 -14.38 -11.18
CA ALA A 319 59.52 -14.47 -9.76
C ALA A 319 58.25 -14.80 -8.96
N CYS A 320 58.42 -15.60 -7.91
CA CYS A 320 57.39 -15.89 -6.93
C CYS A 320 57.53 -14.88 -5.78
N ARG A 321 56.65 -13.87 -5.70
CA ARG A 321 56.65 -12.99 -4.51
C ARG A 321 55.89 -13.68 -3.37
N PRO A 322 56.44 -13.66 -2.15
CA PRO A 322 55.75 -14.15 -0.95
C PRO A 322 54.52 -13.32 -0.59
#